data_AF-A0A8B7DID9-F1
#
_entry.id   AF-A0A8B7DID9-F1
#
_cell.length_a   1.000
_cell.length_b   1.000
_cell.length_c   1.000
_cell.angle_alpha   90.00
_cell.angle_beta   90.00
_cell.angle_gamma   90.00
#
_symmetry.space_group_name_H-M   'P 1'
#
loop_
_entity.id
_entity.type
_entity.pdbx_description
1 polymer ?
#
loop_
_entity_poly.entity_id
_entity_poly.type
_entity_poly.pdbx_seq_one_letter_code
_entity_poly.pdbx_strand_id
1 'polypeptide(L)'
;MLYSSSFIFMIPFIMQLVDVQKDSTSFKIQQNVKWSSGAVAIFFAWTNLLLYLKRNTFFGVYVIMIIEVFKSLTSVTIVFFMIVVAFSLTFFVLLGNQSAFLYPGRSILKTIAMTLGENDYDITFAYNSTTNLPQNKDELPYPEMSYVLFTLFLIVCPILLMNLLVGLAVGNIADVRKSAYILMLKAQVDILKALESRYPKKLLKKIYCRQLIIYPNKVSWKKSMKASDRRSMKASDRRIMKASENKVKELKSKRFYIDIKL
;
A
#
# COMPACT_ATOMS: atom_id res chain seq x y z
N MET A 1 -10.16 12.90 -6.65
CA MET A 1 -9.87 11.50 -7.04
C MET A 1 -11.00 10.85 -7.84
N LEU A 2 -12.25 10.85 -7.38
CA LEU A 2 -13.35 10.28 -8.19
C LEU A 2 -13.54 10.99 -9.54
N TYR A 3 -13.58 12.33 -9.52
CA TYR A 3 -13.68 13.12 -10.74
C TYR A 3 -12.43 13.02 -11.62
N SER A 4 -11.25 12.78 -11.04
CA SER A 4 -10.01 12.63 -11.81
C SER A 4 -9.92 11.26 -12.50
N SER A 5 -10.38 10.18 -11.86
CA SER A 5 -10.47 8.86 -12.51
C SER A 5 -11.52 8.85 -13.63
N SER A 6 -12.67 9.49 -13.39
CA SER A 6 -13.71 9.65 -14.43
C SER A 6 -13.24 10.53 -15.59
N PHE A 7 -12.46 11.57 -15.30
CA PHE A 7 -11.84 12.42 -16.33
C PHE A 7 -10.82 11.63 -17.16
N ILE A 8 -9.90 10.89 -16.52
CA ILE A 8 -8.90 10.07 -17.23
C ILE A 8 -9.57 9.02 -18.13
N PHE A 9 -10.66 8.41 -17.67
CA PHE A 9 -11.44 7.46 -18.47
C PHE A 9 -12.16 8.12 -19.66
N MET A 10 -12.53 9.39 -19.54
CA MET A 10 -13.22 10.15 -20.60
C MET A 10 -12.27 10.74 -21.65
N ILE A 11 -10.98 10.94 -21.34
CA ILE A 11 -9.94 11.42 -22.27
C ILE A 11 -9.95 10.68 -23.64
N PRO A 12 -9.96 9.33 -23.71
CA PRO A 12 -10.00 8.62 -24.98
C PRO A 12 -11.30 8.84 -25.79
N PHE A 13 -12.43 9.08 -25.11
CA PHE A 13 -13.71 9.35 -25.76
C PHE A 13 -13.79 10.79 -26.29
N ILE A 14 -13.18 11.75 -25.59
CA ILE A 14 -13.07 13.15 -26.06
C ILE A 14 -12.13 13.23 -27.27
N MET A 15 -10.99 12.52 -27.24
CA MET A 15 -10.09 12.40 -28.39
C MET A 15 -10.79 11.81 -29.62
N GLN A 16 -11.69 10.84 -29.43
CA GLN A 16 -12.47 10.24 -30.52
C GLN A 16 -13.50 11.21 -31.13
N LEU A 17 -13.98 12.22 -30.38
CA LEU A 17 -14.90 13.23 -30.90
C LEU A 17 -14.18 14.34 -31.69
N VAL A 18 -12.88 14.55 -31.46
CA VAL A 18 -12.08 15.57 -32.14
C VAL A 18 -11.60 15.10 -33.52
N ASP A 19 -11.33 13.80 -33.69
CA ASP A 19 -10.86 13.22 -34.96
C ASP A 19 -11.99 12.46 -35.70
N VAL A 20 -12.92 13.21 -36.31
CA VAL A 20 -13.95 12.63 -37.20
C VAL A 20 -13.38 12.25 -38.59
N GLN A 21 -12.13 12.60 -38.92
CA GLN A 21 -11.55 12.33 -40.22
C GLN A 21 -10.11 11.81 -40.15
N LYS A 22 -9.92 10.57 -40.65
CA LYS A 22 -8.79 10.07 -41.49
C LYS A 22 -7.80 9.01 -40.92
N ASP A 23 -7.56 8.00 -41.77
CA ASP A 23 -6.50 6.96 -41.87
C ASP A 23 -6.33 5.82 -40.83
N SER A 24 -6.07 4.60 -41.33
CA SER A 24 -5.85 3.37 -40.55
C SER A 24 -4.71 3.45 -39.51
N THR A 25 -3.78 4.39 -39.66
CA THR A 25 -2.71 4.68 -38.69
C THR A 25 -3.21 5.47 -37.47
N SER A 26 -4.14 6.41 -37.65
CA SER A 26 -4.76 7.14 -36.54
C SER A 26 -5.64 6.21 -35.69
N PHE A 27 -6.31 5.23 -36.32
CA PHE A 27 -7.09 4.21 -35.63
C PHE A 27 -6.24 3.36 -34.66
N LYS A 28 -5.04 2.93 -35.06
CA LYS A 28 -4.11 2.18 -34.18
C LYS A 28 -3.62 3.03 -33.01
N ILE A 29 -3.30 4.30 -33.25
CA ILE A 29 -2.86 5.23 -32.20
C ILE A 29 -3.99 5.46 -31.18
N GLN A 30 -5.22 5.70 -31.67
CA GLN A 30 -6.40 5.85 -30.81
C GLN A 30 -6.69 4.59 -30.00
N GLN A 31 -6.51 3.40 -30.59
CA GLN A 31 -6.67 2.14 -29.88
C GLN A 31 -5.62 1.98 -28.76
N ASN A 32 -4.36 2.33 -29.00
CA ASN A 32 -3.31 2.30 -27.98
C ASN A 32 -3.57 3.31 -26.85
N VAL A 33 -4.05 4.51 -27.17
CA VAL A 33 -4.43 5.53 -26.18
C VAL A 33 -5.64 5.07 -25.36
N LYS A 34 -6.62 4.39 -25.98
CA LYS A 34 -7.78 3.79 -25.30
C LYS A 34 -7.36 2.71 -24.30
N TRP A 35 -6.50 1.78 -24.70
CA TRP A 35 -6.03 0.71 -23.82
C TRP A 35 -5.19 1.23 -22.65
N SER A 36 -4.26 2.15 -22.92
CA SER A 36 -3.42 2.76 -21.88
C SER A 36 -4.24 3.60 -20.89
N SER A 37 -5.14 4.45 -21.39
CA SER A 37 -6.03 5.25 -20.52
C SER A 37 -7.00 4.39 -19.72
N GLY A 38 -7.55 3.32 -20.31
CA GLY A 38 -8.35 2.32 -19.60
C GLY A 38 -7.59 1.64 -18.46
N ALA A 39 -6.34 1.22 -18.69
CA ALA A 39 -5.50 0.62 -17.65
C ALA A 39 -5.25 1.58 -16.47
N VAL A 40 -4.95 2.84 -16.76
CA VAL A 40 -4.75 3.88 -15.75
C VAL A 40 -6.06 4.15 -14.98
N ALA A 41 -7.19 4.21 -15.67
CA ALA A 41 -8.49 4.40 -15.05
C ALA A 41 -8.86 3.25 -14.09
N ILE A 42 -8.60 1.99 -14.48
CA ILE A 42 -8.82 0.82 -13.63
C ILE A 42 -7.95 0.91 -12.36
N PHE A 43 -6.66 1.23 -12.51
CA PHE A 43 -5.75 1.40 -11.37
C PHE A 43 -6.23 2.47 -10.39
N PHE A 44 -6.62 3.65 -10.88
CA PHE A 44 -7.15 4.71 -10.03
C PHE A 44 -8.52 4.38 -9.43
N ALA A 45 -9.37 3.63 -10.14
CA ALA A 45 -10.65 3.18 -9.61
C ALA A 45 -10.47 2.25 -8.39
N TRP A 46 -9.57 1.28 -8.47
CA TRP A 46 -9.22 0.39 -7.35
C TRP A 46 -8.52 1.15 -6.21
N THR A 47 -7.62 2.07 -6.53
CA THR A 47 -6.98 2.93 -5.51
C THR A 47 -8.02 3.79 -4.78
N ASN A 48 -8.98 4.36 -5.52
CA ASN A 48 -10.08 5.14 -4.96
C ASN A 48 -11.01 4.27 -4.11
N LEU A 49 -11.26 3.02 -4.50
CA LEU A 49 -11.98 2.05 -3.69
C LEU A 49 -11.27 1.78 -2.34
N LEU A 50 -9.95 1.59 -2.35
CA LEU A 50 -9.15 1.46 -1.12
C LEU A 50 -9.30 2.70 -0.22
N LEU A 51 -9.29 3.91 -0.80
CA LEU A 51 -9.51 5.16 -0.05
C LEU A 51 -10.95 5.28 0.49
N TYR A 52 -11.96 4.70 -0.17
CA TYR A 52 -13.31 4.61 0.40
C TYR A 52 -13.38 3.66 1.59
N LEU A 53 -12.63 2.55 1.57
CA LEU A 53 -12.54 1.61 2.69
C LEU A 53 -11.94 2.27 3.95
N LYS A 54 -11.18 3.35 3.80
CA LYS A 54 -10.71 4.22 4.91
C LYS A 54 -11.83 4.61 5.87
N ARG A 55 -13.05 4.79 5.35
CA ARG A 55 -14.23 5.23 6.12
C ARG A 55 -14.84 4.12 6.97
N ASN A 56 -14.61 2.86 6.61
CA ASN A 56 -15.23 1.73 7.30
C ASN A 56 -14.53 1.47 8.65
N THR A 57 -15.28 1.15 9.70
CA THR A 57 -14.77 0.90 11.05
C THR A 57 -13.88 -0.34 11.14
N PHE A 58 -14.09 -1.33 10.26
CA PHE A 58 -13.32 -2.58 10.26
C PHE A 58 -12.02 -2.49 9.46
N PHE A 59 -12.08 -1.98 8.22
CA PHE A 59 -10.90 -1.88 7.34
C PHE A 59 -10.16 -0.54 7.45
N GLY A 60 -10.81 0.50 7.97
CA GLY A 60 -10.29 1.87 7.94
C GLY A 60 -8.98 2.05 8.68
N VAL A 61 -8.81 1.43 9.85
CA VAL A 61 -7.55 1.49 10.61
C VAL A 61 -6.37 0.96 9.78
N TYR A 62 -6.56 -0.15 9.07
CA TYR A 62 -5.50 -0.76 8.24
C TYR A 62 -5.18 0.10 7.03
N VAL A 63 -6.20 0.64 6.35
CA VAL A 63 -6.00 1.53 5.20
C VAL A 63 -5.24 2.80 5.62
N ILE A 64 -5.63 3.44 6.74
CA ILE A 64 -4.94 4.62 7.25
C ILE A 64 -3.50 4.30 7.63
N MET A 65 -3.26 3.15 8.27
CA MET A 65 -1.93 2.69 8.63
C MET A 65 -1.02 2.51 7.41
N ILE A 66 -1.51 1.86 6.35
CA ILE A 66 -0.73 1.68 5.11
C ILE A 66 -0.38 3.03 4.47
N ILE A 67 -1.32 3.98 4.42
CA ILE A 67 -1.07 5.32 3.87
C ILE A 67 -0.01 6.07 4.69
N GLU A 68 -0.10 6.00 6.02
CA GLU A 68 0.85 6.67 6.90
C GLU A 68 2.26 6.05 6.82
N VAL A 69 2.34 4.71 6.76
CA VAL A 69 3.62 4.02 6.51
C VAL A 69 4.18 4.42 5.14
N PHE A 70 3.37 4.40 4.08
CA PHE A 70 3.79 4.80 2.73
C PHE A 70 4.34 6.23 2.69
N LYS A 71 3.69 7.17 3.40
CA LYS A 71 4.16 8.54 3.54
C LYS A 71 5.54 8.60 4.21
N SER A 72 5.72 7.87 5.31
CA SER A 72 7.02 7.82 6.02
C SER A 72 8.13 7.19 5.17
N LEU A 73 7.81 6.14 4.42
CA LEU A 73 8.75 5.49 3.50
C LEU A 73 9.16 6.46 2.37
N THR A 74 8.20 7.19 1.80
CA THR A 74 8.46 8.09 0.66
C THR A 74 9.52 9.15 0.99
N SER A 75 9.46 9.75 2.18
CA SER A 75 10.44 10.76 2.61
C SER A 75 11.87 10.23 2.64
N VAL A 76 12.06 8.97 3.03
CA VAL A 76 13.39 8.36 3.13
C VAL A 76 13.86 7.76 1.81
N THR A 77 12.94 7.21 1.01
CA THR A 77 13.23 6.70 -0.34
C THR A 77 13.83 7.78 -1.25
N ILE A 78 13.47 9.05 -1.09
CA ILE A 78 14.03 10.16 -1.89
C ILE A 78 15.56 10.27 -1.72
N VAL A 79 16.06 10.10 -0.49
CA VAL A 79 17.51 10.13 -0.22
C VAL A 79 18.20 8.93 -0.87
N PHE A 80 17.60 7.76 -0.73
CA PHE A 80 18.12 6.53 -1.35
C PHE A 80 18.12 6.59 -2.89
N PHE A 81 17.12 7.27 -3.49
CA PHE A 81 17.01 7.42 -4.93
C PHE A 81 18.25 8.09 -5.56
N MET A 82 18.90 9.02 -4.85
CA MET A 82 20.15 9.64 -5.33
C MET A 82 21.29 8.61 -5.49
N ILE A 83 21.39 7.65 -4.56
CA ILE A 83 22.39 6.57 -4.61
C ILE A 83 22.10 5.66 -5.81
N VAL A 84 20.83 5.29 -6.01
CA VAL A 84 20.39 4.47 -7.16
C VAL A 84 20.72 5.15 -8.48
N VAL A 85 20.47 6.46 -8.61
CA VAL A 85 20.80 7.21 -9.82
C VAL A 85 22.31 7.21 -10.09
N ALA A 86 23.15 7.37 -9.04
CA ALA A 86 24.60 7.33 -9.18
C ALA A 86 25.10 5.98 -9.71
N PHE A 87 24.65 4.87 -9.12
CA PHE A 87 24.99 3.52 -9.61
C PHE A 87 24.40 3.24 -11.00
N SER A 88 23.17 3.71 -11.26
CA SER A 88 22.54 3.55 -12.57
C SER A 88 23.29 4.27 -13.68
N LEU A 89 23.77 5.50 -13.45
CA LEU A 89 24.57 6.21 -14.46
C LEU A 89 25.94 5.54 -14.65
N THR A 90 26.51 4.99 -13.57
CA THR A 90 27.75 4.21 -13.63
C THR A 90 27.57 2.94 -14.48
N PHE A 91 26.48 2.20 -14.27
CA PHE A 91 26.15 1.02 -15.08
C PHE A 91 25.75 1.37 -16.50
N PHE A 92 25.07 2.49 -16.75
CA PHE A 92 24.80 2.97 -18.10
C PHE A 92 26.09 3.13 -18.93
N VAL A 93 27.17 3.65 -18.31
CA VAL A 93 28.46 3.82 -18.99
C VAL A 93 29.23 2.49 -19.13
N LEU A 94 29.25 1.67 -18.07
CA LEU A 94 30.04 0.43 -18.05
C LEU A 94 29.39 -0.74 -18.81
N LEU A 95 28.07 -0.83 -18.75
CA LEU A 95 27.26 -1.93 -19.29
C LEU A 95 26.44 -1.49 -20.49
N GLY A 96 26.75 -0.35 -21.13
CA GLY A 96 25.96 0.21 -22.23
C GLY A 96 25.80 -0.69 -23.46
N ASN A 97 26.62 -1.75 -23.57
CA ASN A 97 26.51 -2.78 -24.59
C ASN A 97 25.34 -3.76 -24.35
N GLN A 98 24.83 -3.81 -23.12
CA GLN A 98 23.71 -4.65 -22.74
C GLN A 98 22.37 -3.95 -23.03
N SER A 99 21.40 -4.70 -23.58
CA SER A 99 20.08 -4.18 -23.94
C SER A 99 19.30 -3.55 -22.76
N ALA A 100 19.59 -4.00 -21.53
CA ALA A 100 19.01 -3.47 -20.30
C ALA A 100 19.55 -2.07 -19.91
N PHE A 101 20.75 -1.73 -20.37
CA PHE A 101 21.47 -0.50 -20.00
C PHE A 101 21.65 0.47 -21.19
N LEU A 102 21.07 0.18 -22.34
CA LEU A 102 21.20 1.00 -23.57
C LEU A 102 20.68 2.44 -23.43
N TYR A 103 19.67 2.66 -22.57
CA TYR A 103 19.09 3.98 -22.33
C TYR A 103 19.17 4.33 -20.85
N PRO A 104 19.41 5.61 -20.49
CA PRO A 104 19.54 6.01 -19.08
C PRO A 104 18.27 5.69 -18.28
N GLY A 105 17.08 5.84 -18.86
CA GLY A 105 15.82 5.46 -18.21
C GLY A 105 15.67 3.96 -17.95
N ARG A 106 16.13 3.11 -18.88
CA ARG A 106 16.13 1.65 -18.70
C ARG A 106 17.16 1.21 -17.66
N SER A 107 18.32 1.85 -17.65
CA SER A 107 19.36 1.63 -16.64
C SER A 107 18.85 1.91 -15.23
N ILE A 108 18.11 3.02 -15.03
CA ILE A 108 17.54 3.36 -13.72
C ILE A 108 16.55 2.28 -13.29
N LEU A 109 15.64 1.88 -14.20
CA LEU A 109 14.66 0.83 -13.91
C LEU A 109 15.33 -0.51 -13.58
N LYS A 110 16.35 -0.92 -14.35
CA LYS A 110 17.08 -2.16 -14.10
C LYS A 110 17.83 -2.09 -12.77
N THR A 111 18.45 -0.95 -12.44
CA THR A 111 19.16 -0.75 -11.17
C THR A 111 18.21 -0.79 -9.97
N ILE A 112 16.99 -0.23 -10.10
CA ILE A 112 15.94 -0.35 -9.07
C ILE A 112 15.53 -1.82 -8.89
N ALA A 113 15.29 -2.56 -9.98
CA ALA A 113 14.96 -3.99 -9.93
C ALA A 113 16.06 -4.82 -9.26
N MET A 114 17.33 -4.58 -9.63
CA MET A 114 18.50 -5.20 -9.01
C MET A 114 18.61 -4.88 -7.50
N THR A 115 18.26 -3.65 -7.10
CA THR A 115 18.25 -3.26 -5.67
C THR A 115 17.18 -4.01 -4.88
N LEU A 116 16.05 -4.36 -5.51
CA LEU A 116 14.99 -5.18 -4.89
C LEU A 116 15.34 -6.66 -4.80
N GLY A 117 16.49 -7.08 -5.36
CA GLY A 117 16.98 -8.45 -5.33
C GLY A 117 16.79 -9.23 -6.64
N GLU A 118 16.27 -8.58 -7.70
CA GLU A 118 16.14 -9.20 -9.02
C GLU A 118 17.46 -9.08 -9.79
N ASN A 119 18.33 -10.07 -9.61
CA ASN A 119 19.67 -10.10 -10.20
C ASN A 119 19.80 -11.21 -11.24
N ASP A 120 19.65 -10.86 -12.52
CA ASP A 120 19.95 -11.77 -13.64
C ASP A 120 21.43 -11.65 -14.02
N TYR A 121 22.30 -12.25 -13.20
CA TYR A 121 23.75 -12.25 -13.47
C TYR A 121 24.05 -12.90 -14.83
N ASP A 122 23.41 -14.03 -15.15
CA ASP A 122 23.68 -14.79 -16.36
C ASP A 122 23.34 -14.01 -17.63
N ILE A 123 22.22 -13.29 -17.62
CA ILE A 123 21.77 -12.47 -18.75
C ILE A 123 22.66 -11.23 -18.93
N THR A 124 23.22 -10.70 -17.84
CA THR A 124 23.99 -9.45 -17.86
C THR A 124 25.48 -9.68 -18.12
N PHE A 125 26.03 -10.82 -17.68
CA PHE A 125 27.47 -11.08 -17.69
C PHE A 125 27.87 -12.41 -18.34
N ALA A 126 27.00 -13.44 -18.39
CA ALA A 126 27.39 -14.79 -18.85
C ALA A 126 27.10 -15.08 -20.34
N TYR A 127 26.21 -14.33 -21.00
CA TYR A 127 25.92 -14.53 -22.45
C TYR A 127 27.13 -14.21 -23.36
N ASN A 128 28.21 -13.66 -22.82
CA ASN A 128 29.37 -13.21 -23.58
C ASN A 128 30.38 -14.33 -23.94
N SER A 129 30.12 -15.60 -23.55
CA SER A 129 31.14 -16.67 -23.62
C SER A 129 30.85 -17.83 -24.59
N THR A 130 29.70 -17.92 -25.27
CA THR A 130 29.34 -19.17 -25.98
C THR A 130 28.87 -19.05 -27.44
N THR A 131 28.90 -17.89 -28.08
CA THR A 131 28.49 -17.77 -29.49
C THR A 131 29.65 -17.33 -30.39
N ASN A 132 30.21 -18.29 -31.13
CA ASN A 132 31.11 -18.08 -32.26
C ASN A 132 30.39 -17.42 -33.47
N LEU A 133 29.72 -16.29 -33.25
CA LEU A 133 29.08 -15.49 -34.28
C LEU A 133 29.93 -14.24 -34.56
N PRO A 134 30.18 -13.89 -35.83
CA PRO A 134 31.04 -12.78 -36.19
C PRO A 134 30.24 -11.49 -36.07
N GLN A 135 30.11 -10.96 -34.85
CA GLN A 135 29.88 -9.54 -34.61
C GLN A 135 30.15 -9.22 -33.14
N ASN A 136 31.33 -8.64 -32.90
CA ASN A 136 31.80 -8.01 -31.67
C ASN A 136 30.85 -6.90 -31.17
N LYS A 137 29.70 -7.29 -30.60
CA LYS A 137 28.76 -6.36 -29.97
C LYS A 137 28.32 -6.77 -28.57
N ASP A 138 28.85 -7.85 -28.02
CA ASP A 138 28.43 -8.33 -26.69
C ASP A 138 29.57 -8.39 -25.67
N GLU A 139 30.82 -8.08 -26.05
CA GLU A 139 31.93 -8.01 -25.07
C GLU A 139 31.79 -6.77 -24.16
N LEU A 140 32.04 -6.98 -22.86
CA LEU A 140 32.08 -5.90 -21.87
C LEU A 140 33.32 -5.04 -22.13
N PRO A 141 33.17 -3.72 -22.40
CA PRO A 141 34.32 -2.86 -22.69
C PRO A 141 35.27 -2.73 -21.49
N TYR A 142 34.76 -2.86 -20.26
CA TYR A 142 35.53 -2.76 -19.03
C TYR A 142 35.14 -3.88 -18.05
N PRO A 143 35.60 -5.13 -18.24
CA PRO A 143 35.14 -6.27 -17.45
C PRO A 143 35.54 -6.16 -15.97
N GLU A 144 36.80 -5.84 -15.69
CA GLU A 144 37.32 -5.77 -14.31
C GLU A 144 36.58 -4.71 -13.47
N MET A 145 36.45 -3.49 -13.99
CA MET A 145 35.75 -2.40 -13.30
C MET A 145 34.25 -2.70 -13.12
N SER A 146 33.63 -3.37 -14.10
CA SER A 146 32.23 -3.75 -14.02
C SER A 146 31.98 -4.76 -12.90
N TYR A 147 32.81 -5.80 -12.78
CA TYR A 147 32.66 -6.80 -11.70
C TYR A 147 32.87 -6.20 -10.31
N VAL A 148 33.86 -5.32 -10.15
CA VAL A 148 34.14 -4.65 -8.85
C VAL A 148 32.96 -3.76 -8.43
N LEU A 149 32.50 -2.88 -9.31
CA LEU A 149 31.40 -1.96 -9.01
C LEU A 149 30.05 -2.67 -8.85
N PHE A 150 29.81 -3.73 -9.62
CA PHE A 150 28.62 -4.57 -9.47
C PHE A 150 28.61 -5.31 -8.13
N THR A 151 29.75 -5.87 -7.71
CA THR A 151 29.88 -6.53 -6.39
C THR A 151 29.67 -5.54 -5.24
N LEU A 152 30.26 -4.34 -5.34
CA LEU A 152 30.05 -3.27 -4.36
C LEU A 152 28.57 -2.89 -4.27
N PHE A 153 27.90 -2.74 -5.42
CA PHE A 153 26.47 -2.44 -5.48
C PHE A 153 25.62 -3.54 -4.81
N LEU A 154 25.90 -4.82 -5.07
CA LEU A 154 25.14 -5.95 -4.50
C LEU A 154 25.22 -6.01 -2.97
N ILE A 155 26.32 -5.57 -2.39
CA ILE A 155 26.47 -5.47 -0.94
C ILE A 155 25.79 -4.20 -0.44
N VAL A 156 26.08 -3.05 -1.03
CA VAL A 156 25.66 -1.74 -0.49
C VAL A 156 24.17 -1.50 -0.68
N CYS A 157 23.65 -1.59 -1.91
CA CYS A 157 22.30 -1.11 -2.22
C CYS A 157 21.18 -2.01 -1.65
N PRO A 158 21.19 -3.34 -1.85
CA PRO A 158 20.17 -4.22 -1.26
C PRO A 158 20.19 -4.22 0.27
N ILE A 159 21.38 -4.25 0.90
CA ILE A 159 21.48 -4.26 2.37
C ILE A 159 20.99 -2.94 2.95
N LEU A 160 21.43 -1.80 2.40
CA LEU A 160 20.96 -0.49 2.85
C LEU A 160 19.45 -0.34 2.64
N LEU A 161 18.92 -0.70 1.47
CA LEU A 161 17.49 -0.55 1.17
C LEU A 161 16.64 -1.45 2.07
N MET A 162 16.96 -2.74 2.17
CA MET A 162 16.16 -3.68 2.96
C MET A 162 16.18 -3.33 4.45
N ASN A 163 17.36 -2.97 4.99
CA ASN A 163 17.47 -2.60 6.39
C ASN A 163 16.77 -1.27 6.70
N LEU A 164 16.78 -0.32 5.77
CA LEU A 164 16.11 0.96 5.92
C LEU A 164 14.59 0.81 5.84
N LEU A 165 14.07 0.09 4.84
CA LEU A 165 12.64 -0.13 4.66
C LEU A 165 12.04 -0.90 5.83
N VAL A 166 12.71 -1.97 6.28
CA VAL A 166 12.26 -2.78 7.42
C VAL A 166 12.44 -2.01 8.74
N GLY A 167 13.58 -1.33 8.92
CA GLY A 167 13.89 -0.56 10.13
C GLY A 167 12.90 0.58 10.37
N LEU A 168 12.53 1.32 9.32
CA LEU A 168 11.52 2.37 9.40
C LEU A 168 10.11 1.82 9.62
N ALA A 169 9.75 0.76 8.90
CA ALA A 169 8.44 0.16 9.02
C ALA A 169 8.20 -0.37 10.44
N VAL A 170 9.18 -1.08 11.01
CA VAL A 170 9.07 -1.66 12.35
C VAL A 170 9.22 -0.60 13.44
N GLY A 171 10.10 0.38 13.26
CA GLY A 171 10.30 1.47 14.22
C GLY A 171 9.07 2.35 14.39
N ASN A 172 8.36 2.64 13.29
CA ASN A 172 7.24 3.59 13.32
C ASN A 172 5.86 2.93 13.51
N ILE A 173 5.73 1.59 13.45
CA ILE A 173 4.42 0.93 13.40
C ILE A 173 3.56 1.19 14.64
N ALA A 174 4.16 1.29 15.83
CA ALA A 174 3.42 1.46 17.08
C ALA A 174 2.78 2.85 17.17
N ASP A 175 3.52 3.89 16.79
CA ASP A 175 3.06 5.27 16.82
C ASP A 175 2.10 5.55 15.66
N VAL A 176 2.41 5.04 14.47
CA VAL A 176 1.50 5.08 13.32
C VAL A 176 0.16 4.42 13.64
N ARG A 177 0.16 3.29 14.36
CA ARG A 177 -1.08 2.61 14.75
C ARG A 177 -1.94 3.46 15.68
N LYS A 178 -1.35 4.11 16.67
CA LYS A 178 -2.09 5.00 17.60
C LYS A 178 -2.66 6.20 16.84
N SER A 179 -1.84 6.85 16.01
CA SER A 179 -2.25 7.98 15.18
C SER A 179 -3.35 7.60 14.20
N ALA A 180 -3.25 6.45 13.54
CA ALA A 180 -4.26 5.94 12.61
C ALA A 180 -5.62 5.71 13.30
N TYR A 181 -5.62 5.21 14.53
CA TYR A 181 -6.85 5.00 15.30
C TYR A 181 -7.56 6.34 15.60
N ILE A 182 -6.81 7.35 16.04
CA ILE A 182 -7.35 8.69 16.30
C ILE A 182 -7.87 9.33 15.01
N LEU A 183 -7.09 9.25 13.92
CA LEU A 183 -7.48 9.77 12.61
C LEU A 183 -8.76 9.10 12.07
N MET A 184 -8.93 7.80 12.31
CA MET A 184 -10.16 7.10 11.95
C MET A 184 -11.36 7.63 12.75
N LEU A 185 -11.23 7.77 14.08
CA LEU A 185 -12.30 8.30 14.93
C LEU A 185 -12.68 9.71 14.52
N LYS A 186 -11.69 10.57 14.26
CA LYS A 186 -11.91 11.92 13.73
C LYS A 186 -12.71 11.88 12.43
N ALA A 187 -12.31 11.04 11.47
CA ALA A 187 -13.02 10.91 10.20
C ALA A 187 -14.50 10.50 10.40
N GLN A 188 -14.80 9.63 11.38
CA GLN A 188 -16.17 9.25 11.72
C GLN A 188 -16.98 10.41 12.31
N VAL A 189 -16.38 11.16 13.23
CA VAL A 189 -17.02 12.34 13.84
C VAL A 189 -17.28 13.42 12.80
N ASP A 190 -16.33 13.68 11.90
CA ASP A 190 -16.48 14.67 10.82
C ASP A 190 -17.64 14.30 9.89
N ILE A 191 -17.80 13.01 9.56
CA ILE A 191 -18.93 12.52 8.77
C ILE A 191 -20.23 12.68 9.53
N LEU A 192 -20.27 12.32 10.81
CA LEU A 192 -21.46 12.46 11.64
C LEU A 192 -21.89 13.93 11.72
N LYS A 193 -20.95 14.85 11.89
CA LYS A 193 -21.18 16.29 11.90
C LYS A 193 -21.66 16.81 10.54
N ALA A 194 -21.06 16.35 9.44
CA ALA A 194 -21.51 16.71 8.09
C ALA A 194 -22.93 16.19 7.81
N LEU A 195 -23.25 14.99 8.31
CA LEU A 195 -24.59 14.41 8.23
C LEU A 195 -25.58 15.23 9.05
N GLU A 196 -25.23 15.56 10.30
CA GLU A 196 -26.05 16.37 11.21
C GLU A 196 -26.39 17.74 10.61
N SER A 197 -25.41 18.40 10.00
CA SER A 197 -25.61 19.71 9.36
C SER A 197 -26.49 19.66 8.11
N ARG A 198 -26.54 18.51 7.40
CA ARG A 198 -27.28 18.38 6.14
C ARG A 198 -28.68 17.80 6.33
N TYR A 199 -28.94 17.09 7.43
CA TYR A 199 -30.23 16.46 7.69
C TYR A 199 -31.27 17.44 8.28
N PRO A 200 -32.57 17.28 7.96
CA PRO A 200 -33.61 18.12 8.52
C PRO A 200 -33.71 17.95 10.04
N LYS A 201 -33.70 19.06 10.79
CA LYS A 201 -33.77 19.07 12.27
C LYS A 201 -34.93 18.25 12.85
N LYS A 202 -36.03 18.08 12.11
CA LYS A 202 -37.20 17.27 12.50
C LYS A 202 -36.89 15.76 12.55
N LEU A 203 -36.17 15.23 11.57
CA LEU A 203 -35.71 13.82 11.55
C LEU A 203 -34.67 13.58 12.64
N LEU A 204 -33.74 14.54 12.79
CA LEU A 204 -32.72 14.46 13.83
C LEU A 204 -33.35 14.43 15.23
N LYS A 205 -34.28 15.35 15.54
CA LYS A 205 -35.02 15.36 16.81
C LYS A 205 -35.82 14.07 17.07
N LYS A 206 -36.31 13.39 16.04
CA LYS A 206 -37.06 12.13 16.17
C LYS A 206 -36.14 10.94 16.49
N ILE A 207 -34.90 10.96 16.01
CA ILE A 207 -33.91 9.88 16.18
C ILE A 207 -32.98 10.14 17.39
N TYR A 208 -32.85 11.40 17.82
CA TYR A 208 -31.95 11.81 18.88
C TYR A 208 -32.40 11.30 20.25
N CYS A 209 -31.63 10.39 20.84
CA CYS A 209 -31.74 10.00 22.24
C CYS A 209 -30.64 10.66 23.06
N ARG A 210 -31.00 11.57 23.96
CA ARG A 210 -30.06 12.38 24.77
C ARG A 210 -29.25 11.55 25.78
N GLN A 211 -29.80 10.45 26.29
CA GLN A 211 -29.15 9.59 27.27
C GLN A 211 -29.36 8.12 26.90
N LEU A 212 -28.25 7.40 26.73
CA LEU A 212 -28.24 5.95 26.61
C LEU A 212 -27.75 5.35 27.93
N ILE A 213 -28.68 4.94 28.79
CA ILE A 213 -28.34 4.33 30.09
C ILE A 213 -27.93 2.86 29.84
N ILE A 214 -26.63 2.61 29.79
CA ILE A 214 -26.07 1.26 29.66
C ILE A 214 -25.96 0.66 31.06
N TYR A 215 -26.87 -0.25 31.40
CA TYR A 215 -26.79 -1.00 32.65
C TYR A 215 -25.73 -2.11 32.53
N PRO A 216 -24.63 -2.07 33.30
CA PRO A 216 -23.73 -3.20 33.37
C PRO A 216 -24.53 -4.36 33.98
N ASN A 217 -24.59 -5.50 33.29
CA ASN A 217 -25.24 -6.73 33.73
C ASN A 217 -26.74 -6.95 33.40
N LYS A 218 -27.35 -6.20 32.46
CA LYS A 218 -28.58 -6.72 31.82
C LYS A 218 -28.21 -7.82 30.83
N VAL A 219 -28.44 -9.08 31.22
CA VAL A 219 -28.32 -10.24 30.34
C VAL A 219 -29.32 -10.10 29.19
N SER A 220 -28.80 -9.79 27.99
CA SER A 220 -29.56 -9.98 26.75
C SER A 220 -30.14 -11.40 26.75
N TRP A 221 -31.38 -11.59 26.29
CA TRP A 221 -32.01 -12.91 26.20
C TRP A 221 -31.11 -13.94 25.50
N LYS A 222 -30.26 -13.52 24.56
CA LYS A 222 -29.21 -14.35 23.92
C LYS A 222 -28.16 -14.89 24.91
N LYS A 223 -27.82 -14.13 25.96
CA LYS A 223 -26.97 -14.57 27.07
C LYS A 223 -27.73 -15.46 28.06
N SER A 224 -29.04 -15.28 28.24
CA SER A 224 -29.88 -16.20 29.02
C SER A 224 -29.93 -17.59 28.38
N MET A 225 -30.06 -17.64 27.04
CA MET A 225 -30.03 -18.87 26.25
C MET A 225 -28.65 -19.57 26.28
N LYS A 226 -27.55 -18.79 26.29
CA LYS A 226 -26.20 -19.33 26.58
C LYS A 226 -26.04 -19.77 28.03
N ALA A 227 -26.77 -19.18 28.98
CA ALA A 227 -26.72 -19.57 30.38
C ALA A 227 -27.51 -20.86 30.65
N SER A 228 -28.56 -21.16 29.88
CA SER A 228 -29.19 -22.49 29.88
C SER A 228 -28.28 -23.55 29.27
N ASP A 229 -27.56 -23.22 28.19
CA ASP A 229 -26.58 -24.11 27.54
C ASP A 229 -25.34 -24.36 28.43
N ARG A 230 -24.94 -23.40 29.26
CA ARG A 230 -23.91 -23.60 30.31
C ARG A 230 -24.32 -24.60 31.39
N ARG A 231 -25.63 -24.80 31.63
CA ARG A 231 -26.11 -25.78 32.62
C ARG A 231 -26.04 -27.21 32.08
N SER A 232 -26.19 -27.41 30.77
CA SER A 232 -26.06 -28.73 30.10
C SER A 232 -24.60 -29.15 29.85
N MET A 233 -23.62 -28.25 29.92
CA MET A 233 -22.19 -28.57 29.73
C MET A 233 -21.64 -29.58 30.76
N LYS A 234 -20.72 -30.45 30.34
CA LYS A 234 -20.01 -31.40 31.22
C LYS A 234 -19.07 -30.67 32.19
N ALA A 235 -18.74 -31.29 33.31
CA ALA A 235 -17.97 -30.68 34.40
C ALA A 235 -16.52 -30.28 33.98
N SER A 236 -15.92 -30.99 33.02
CA SER A 236 -14.61 -30.67 32.43
C SER A 236 -14.62 -29.33 31.70
N ASP A 237 -15.61 -29.10 30.85
CA ASP A 237 -15.68 -27.93 29.98
C ASP A 237 -15.98 -26.65 30.78
N ARG A 238 -16.72 -26.80 31.89
CA ARG A 238 -16.94 -25.71 32.86
C ARG A 238 -15.64 -25.23 33.52
N ARG A 239 -14.66 -26.11 33.76
CA ARG A 239 -13.38 -25.73 34.38
C ARG A 239 -12.52 -24.92 33.41
N ILE A 240 -12.42 -25.35 32.15
CA ILE A 240 -11.64 -24.67 31.10
C ILE A 240 -12.22 -23.27 30.82
N MET A 241 -13.54 -23.16 30.76
CA MET A 241 -14.22 -21.87 30.53
C MET A 241 -14.08 -20.90 31.73
N LYS A 242 -14.07 -21.41 32.98
CA LYS A 242 -13.80 -20.57 34.16
C LYS A 242 -12.37 -20.04 34.17
N ALA A 243 -11.40 -20.85 33.74
CA ALA A 243 -10.01 -20.42 33.66
C ALA A 243 -9.81 -19.31 32.61
N SER A 244 -10.49 -19.39 31.46
CA SER A 244 -10.42 -18.35 30.43
C SER A 244 -11.11 -17.04 30.85
N GLU A 245 -12.26 -17.11 31.54
CA GLU A 245 -12.94 -15.92 32.07
C GLU A 245 -12.11 -15.18 33.13
N ASN A 246 -11.42 -15.92 34.01
CA ASN A 246 -10.53 -15.31 34.99
C ASN A 246 -9.33 -14.61 34.32
N LYS A 247 -8.76 -15.23 33.28
CA LYS A 247 -7.66 -14.64 32.50
C LYS A 247 -8.09 -13.37 31.76
N VAL A 248 -9.32 -13.32 31.24
CA VAL A 248 -9.89 -12.11 30.62
C VAL A 248 -10.15 -11.00 31.64
N LYS A 249 -10.61 -11.34 32.85
CA LYS A 249 -10.78 -10.36 33.93
C LYS A 249 -9.45 -9.78 34.38
N GLU A 250 -8.41 -10.60 34.48
CA GLU A 250 -7.05 -10.17 34.82
C GLU A 250 -6.52 -9.17 33.77
N LEU A 251 -6.71 -9.46 32.48
CA LEU A 251 -6.32 -8.57 31.38
C LEU A 251 -7.11 -7.26 31.36
N LYS A 252 -8.38 -7.25 31.78
CA LYS A 252 -9.20 -6.04 31.90
C LYS A 252 -8.81 -5.15 33.08
N SER A 253 -8.32 -5.73 34.18
CA SER A 253 -7.82 -4.95 35.32
C SER A 253 -6.58 -4.10 34.97
N LYS A 254 -5.88 -4.45 33.88
CA LYS A 254 -4.59 -3.87 33.48
C LYS A 254 -4.66 -2.72 32.46
N ARG A 255 -5.79 -2.04 32.18
CA ARG A 255 -5.76 -0.85 31.28
C ARG A 255 -6.75 0.29 31.54
N PHE A 256 -6.15 1.42 31.95
CA PHE A 256 -6.30 2.82 31.53
C PHE A 256 -7.67 3.34 31.05
N TYR A 257 -8.23 4.25 31.86
CA TYR A 257 -9.33 5.14 31.51
C TYR A 257 -8.82 6.32 30.69
N ILE A 258 -9.46 6.59 29.54
CA ILE A 258 -9.33 7.85 28.80
C ILE A 258 -10.64 8.60 29.05
N ASP A 259 -10.54 9.68 29.81
CA ASP A 259 -11.62 10.62 30.07
C ASP A 259 -11.79 11.52 28.83
N ILE A 260 -12.94 11.44 28.17
CA ILE A 260 -13.31 12.40 27.13
C ILE A 260 -14.22 13.43 27.80
N LYS A 261 -13.61 14.51 28.29
CA LYS A 261 -14.34 15.76 28.56
C LYS A 261 -14.54 16.49 27.23
N LEU A 262 -15.80 16.71 26.87
CA LEU A 262 -16.24 17.71 25.90
C LEU A 262 -16.36 19.06 26.61
#